data_AF-A0A9D9IFX2-F1
#
_entry.id   AF-A0A9D9IFX2-F1
#
_cell.length_a   1.000
_cell.length_b   1.000
_cell.length_c   1.000
_cell.angle_alpha   90.00
_cell.angle_beta   90.00
_cell.angle_gamma   90.00
#
_symmetry.space_group_name_H-M   'P 1'
#
loop_
_entity.id
_entity.type
_entity.pdbx_description
1 polymer ?
#
loop_
_entity_poly.entity_id
_entity_poly.type
_entity_poly.pdbx_seq_one_letter_code
_entity_poly.pdbx_strand_id
1 'polypeptide(L)'
;MSRESNMKNITLWNRFLSWTRKRLSEHDLMLILSLIVGVACGLASVVLKLSIEYIHHSLTSWFDGFDYNFLYLIYPGIGMLLAMLFVRYVIKDNIGHGVTKVLLAVSKNESKIRPHNMWSSLVASSVTIGFGGSVGAEAPIVYTGAAIGSNVARKMGLSYKNMTILLGCGAAGAVAGIFKAPLAGVLFTLEILLFNISMTSILPLLLSTVSATVISYLFLGDSLPFECTLSPFTMHNLPFYIVLGLFCALFSVYFTRTTLWLEDRIKSIRNPYSRWFISAAGLGLLIFLFPPLFGEGYDSLSVLLNGGEISFEGETVLAFFLHKPWSIPIFYLFILLLKVFSMSFTNAGGGVGGTFGPTLFVGAIAGFVVARTINLFFANSPFSVPEQNFVLVGMAGLMAGVMQAPMTAIFLIAEISGGYELLIPLILTSTISFGATRMVEPYSIYTKRIAKRGELLTHDSDQAVLTLLKTSDLI
;
A
#
# COMPACT_ATOMS: atom_id res chain seq x y z
N MET A 1 -4.74 -32.43 33.71
CA MET A 1 -3.61 -32.41 32.75
C MET A 1 -3.38 -31.06 32.06
N SER A 2 -4.39 -30.27 31.66
CA SER A 2 -4.17 -28.99 30.92
C SER A 2 -3.69 -27.79 31.76
N ARG A 3 -3.97 -27.77 33.08
CA ARG A 3 -3.54 -26.67 33.98
C ARG A 3 -2.07 -26.76 34.41
N GLU A 4 -1.56 -27.96 34.68
CA GLU A 4 -0.16 -28.17 35.05
C GLU A 4 0.82 -27.97 33.88
N SER A 5 0.42 -28.34 32.66
CA SER A 5 1.24 -28.06 31.46
C SER A 5 1.34 -26.55 31.19
N ASN A 6 0.24 -25.81 31.38
CA ASN A 6 0.25 -24.35 31.27
C ASN A 6 1.10 -23.68 32.35
N MET A 7 1.06 -24.13 33.61
CA MET A 7 1.93 -23.61 34.67
C MET A 7 3.42 -23.92 34.44
N LYS A 8 3.75 -25.10 33.91
CA LYS A 8 5.14 -25.44 33.51
C LYS A 8 5.62 -24.58 32.34
N ASN A 9 4.77 -24.31 31.35
CA ASN A 9 5.12 -23.45 30.22
C ASN A 9 5.35 -21.99 30.65
N ILE A 10 4.54 -21.46 31.58
CA ILE A 10 4.72 -20.10 32.13
C ILE A 10 6.05 -20.00 32.89
N THR A 11 6.41 -21.02 33.67
CA THR A 11 7.68 -21.03 34.42
C THR A 11 8.90 -21.20 33.53
N LEU A 12 8.82 -21.99 32.46
CA LEU A 12 9.90 -22.10 31.46
C LEU A 12 10.08 -20.81 30.66
N TRP A 13 8.99 -20.18 30.21
CA TRP A 13 9.05 -18.91 29.50
C TRP A 13 9.62 -17.79 30.36
N ASN A 14 9.21 -17.70 31.62
CA ASN A 14 9.75 -16.72 32.57
C ASN A 14 11.24 -16.98 32.89
N ARG A 15 11.68 -18.25 32.90
CA ARG A 15 13.10 -18.61 32.99
C ARG A 15 13.87 -18.19 31.74
N PHE A 16 13.31 -18.37 30.55
CA PHE A 16 13.92 -17.90 29.30
C PHE A 16 14.03 -16.37 29.23
N LEU A 17 12.97 -15.64 29.63
CA LEU A 17 12.97 -14.18 29.70
C LEU A 17 14.00 -13.63 30.71
N SER A 18 14.08 -14.26 31.89
CA SER A 18 15.05 -13.84 32.90
C SER A 18 16.49 -14.21 32.50
N TRP A 19 16.70 -15.32 31.77
CA TRP A 19 18.00 -15.68 31.23
C TRP A 19 18.45 -14.72 30.11
N THR A 20 17.56 -14.41 29.16
CA THR A 20 17.86 -13.49 28.05
C THR A 20 18.18 -12.09 28.57
N ARG A 21 17.38 -11.54 29.48
CA ARG A 21 17.63 -10.22 30.09
C ARG A 21 18.90 -10.16 30.94
N LYS A 22 19.36 -11.29 31.50
CA LYS A 22 20.59 -11.36 32.28
C LYS A 22 21.86 -11.44 31.42
N ARG A 23 21.76 -11.97 30.19
CA ARG A 23 22.92 -12.19 29.32
C ARG A 23 23.07 -11.21 28.17
N LEU A 24 21.98 -10.58 27.72
CA LEU A 24 21.99 -9.67 26.58
C LEU A 24 21.67 -8.25 27.02
N SER A 25 22.38 -7.27 26.46
CA SER A 25 21.98 -5.87 26.59
C SER A 25 20.64 -5.64 25.89
N GLU A 26 19.88 -4.62 26.30
CA GLU A 26 18.63 -4.29 25.60
C GLU A 26 18.85 -3.97 24.13
N HIS A 27 20.01 -3.37 23.80
CA HIS A 27 20.39 -3.04 22.44
C HIS A 27 20.59 -4.30 21.58
N ASP A 28 21.39 -5.27 22.06
CA ASP A 28 21.66 -6.51 21.32
C ASP A 28 20.39 -7.36 21.17
N LEU A 29 19.54 -7.37 22.21
CA LEU A 29 18.26 -8.04 22.15
C LEU A 29 17.37 -7.44 21.06
N MET A 30 17.32 -6.10 20.94
CA MET A 30 16.55 -5.42 19.90
C MET A 30 17.05 -5.77 18.49
N LEU A 31 18.36 -5.85 18.28
CA LEU A 31 18.94 -6.24 16.99
C LEU A 31 18.55 -7.67 16.61
N ILE A 32 18.70 -8.63 17.53
CA ILE A 32 18.33 -10.03 17.29
C ILE A 32 16.83 -10.15 16.99
N LEU A 33 15.98 -9.49 17.79
CA LEU A 33 14.54 -9.52 17.58
C LEU A 33 14.14 -8.86 16.26
N SER A 34 14.80 -7.76 15.86
CA SER A 34 14.51 -7.08 14.60
C SER A 34 14.79 -7.96 13.38
N LEU A 35 15.85 -8.77 13.43
CA LEU A 35 16.18 -9.77 12.41
C LEU A 35 15.12 -10.87 12.35
N ILE A 36 14.71 -11.42 13.50
CA ILE A 36 13.66 -12.45 13.56
C ILE A 36 12.33 -11.92 13.01
N VAL A 37 11.96 -10.69 13.39
CA VAL A 37 10.75 -10.02 12.90
C VAL A 37 10.86 -9.78 11.39
N GLY A 38 12.01 -9.36 10.88
CA GLY A 38 12.22 -9.13 9.45
C GLY A 38 12.06 -10.41 8.64
N VAL A 39 12.68 -11.52 9.06
CA VAL A 39 12.51 -12.85 8.44
C VAL A 39 11.04 -13.27 8.43
N ALA A 40 10.34 -13.13 9.56
CA ALA A 40 8.92 -13.48 9.65
C ALA A 40 8.02 -12.60 8.74
N CYS A 41 8.32 -11.30 8.63
CA CYS A 41 7.59 -10.39 7.76
C CYS A 41 7.90 -10.63 6.27
N GLY A 42 9.13 -10.98 5.94
CA GLY A 42 9.52 -11.42 4.59
C GLY A 42 8.73 -12.67 4.18
N LEU A 43 8.67 -13.69 5.04
CA LEU A 43 7.88 -14.90 4.79
C LEU A 43 6.38 -14.58 4.65
N ALA A 44 5.83 -13.71 5.51
CA ALA A 44 4.44 -13.28 5.39
C ALA A 44 4.16 -12.56 4.05
N SER A 45 5.11 -11.75 3.57
CA SER A 45 4.99 -11.03 2.30
C SER A 45 5.01 -12.00 1.10
N VAL A 46 5.92 -12.98 1.12
CA VAL A 46 5.99 -14.06 0.13
C VAL A 46 4.69 -14.85 0.09
N VAL A 47 4.19 -15.27 1.26
CA VAL A 47 2.93 -16.02 1.36
C VAL A 47 1.75 -15.22 0.82
N LEU A 48 1.68 -13.92 1.13
CA LEU A 48 0.63 -13.05 0.59
C LEU A 48 0.66 -13.01 -0.94
N LYS A 49 1.84 -12.74 -1.52
CA LYS A 49 2.00 -12.60 -2.98
C LYS A 49 1.65 -13.90 -3.70
N LEU A 50 2.23 -15.02 -3.28
CA LEU A 50 1.95 -16.34 -3.86
C LEU A 50 0.48 -16.73 -3.72
N SER A 51 -0.17 -16.37 -2.61
CA SER A 51 -1.60 -16.64 -2.42
C SER A 51 -2.47 -15.84 -3.38
N ILE A 52 -2.14 -14.57 -3.63
CA ILE A 52 -2.86 -13.71 -4.59
C ILE A 52 -2.70 -14.28 -6.00
N GLU A 53 -1.46 -14.56 -6.42
CA GLU A 53 -1.14 -15.10 -7.74
C GLU A 53 -1.81 -16.46 -7.96
N TYR A 54 -1.76 -17.36 -6.96
CA TYR A 54 -2.38 -18.67 -7.05
C TYR A 54 -3.91 -18.59 -7.22
N ILE A 55 -4.59 -17.74 -6.44
CA ILE A 55 -6.04 -17.55 -6.57
C ILE A 55 -6.37 -16.95 -7.94
N HIS A 56 -5.62 -15.91 -8.35
CA HIS A 56 -5.83 -15.25 -9.63
C HIS A 56 -5.68 -16.23 -10.80
N HIS A 57 -4.56 -16.94 -10.89
CA HIS A 57 -4.28 -17.90 -11.95
C HIS A 57 -5.28 -19.07 -11.96
N SER A 58 -5.69 -19.56 -10.80
CA SER A 58 -6.71 -20.63 -10.70
C SER A 58 -8.07 -20.17 -11.25
N LEU A 59 -8.39 -18.88 -11.13
CA LEU A 59 -9.65 -18.31 -11.61
C LEU A 59 -9.62 -17.91 -13.09
N THR A 60 -8.46 -17.56 -13.64
CA THR A 60 -8.33 -17.04 -15.01
C THR A 60 -7.71 -18.01 -16.01
N SER A 61 -7.08 -19.10 -15.57
CA SER A 61 -6.36 -20.06 -16.45
C SER A 61 -7.22 -20.77 -17.51
N TRP A 62 -8.54 -20.74 -17.36
CA TRP A 62 -9.52 -21.40 -18.23
C TRP A 62 -10.36 -20.40 -19.05
N PHE A 63 -9.96 -19.12 -19.05
CA PHE A 63 -10.58 -18.11 -19.90
C PHE A 63 -10.04 -18.25 -21.32
N ASP A 64 -10.93 -18.54 -22.28
CA ASP A 64 -10.60 -18.52 -23.69
C ASP A 64 -10.33 -17.07 -24.12
N GLY A 65 -9.17 -16.84 -24.74
CA GLY A 65 -8.62 -15.51 -25.02
C GLY A 65 -9.33 -14.69 -26.11
N PHE A 66 -10.50 -15.11 -26.58
CA PHE A 66 -11.21 -14.50 -27.70
C PHE A 66 -12.62 -13.99 -27.39
N ASP A 67 -13.17 -14.27 -26.20
CA ASP A 67 -14.54 -13.88 -25.84
C ASP A 67 -14.61 -12.97 -24.60
N TYR A 68 -15.64 -12.11 -24.57
CA TYR A 68 -15.96 -11.27 -23.42
C TYR A 68 -16.21 -12.14 -22.17
N ASN A 69 -15.22 -12.19 -21.28
CA ASN A 69 -15.31 -13.02 -20.09
C ASN A 69 -16.20 -12.34 -19.03
N PHE A 70 -17.52 -12.56 -19.12
CA PHE A 70 -18.52 -12.09 -18.16
C PHE A 70 -18.22 -12.48 -16.71
N LEU A 71 -17.35 -13.47 -16.49
CA LEU A 71 -16.89 -13.90 -15.17
C LEU A 71 -16.07 -12.81 -14.45
N TYR A 72 -15.39 -11.91 -15.17
CA TYR A 72 -14.74 -10.72 -14.59
C TYR A 72 -15.73 -9.75 -13.93
N LEU A 73 -17.02 -9.78 -14.33
CA LEU A 73 -18.09 -9.02 -13.69
C LEU A 73 -18.42 -9.55 -12.29
N ILE A 74 -18.29 -10.86 -12.09
CA ILE A 74 -18.83 -11.58 -10.93
C ILE A 74 -17.74 -11.86 -9.89
N TYR A 75 -16.53 -12.24 -10.32
CA TYR A 75 -15.46 -12.65 -9.41
C TYR A 75 -15.11 -11.62 -8.33
N PRO A 76 -14.93 -10.33 -8.64
CA PRO A 76 -14.62 -9.34 -7.61
C PRO A 76 -15.71 -9.28 -6.53
N GLY A 77 -16.98 -9.41 -6.94
CA GLY A 77 -18.12 -9.50 -6.03
C GLY A 77 -18.05 -10.72 -5.11
N ILE A 78 -17.73 -11.90 -5.65
CA ILE A 78 -17.56 -13.13 -4.86
C ILE A 78 -16.40 -12.98 -3.86
N GLY A 79 -15.25 -12.50 -4.30
CA GLY A 79 -14.08 -12.27 -3.43
C GLY A 79 -14.40 -11.32 -2.27
N MET A 80 -15.08 -10.21 -2.56
CA MET A 80 -15.54 -9.27 -1.55
C MET A 80 -16.54 -9.91 -0.56
N LEU A 81 -17.44 -10.77 -1.03
CA LEU A 81 -18.40 -11.47 -0.17
C LEU A 81 -17.68 -12.43 0.76
N LEU A 82 -16.77 -13.25 0.22
CA LEU A 82 -16.00 -14.22 1.00
C LEU A 82 -15.13 -13.51 2.06
N ALA A 83 -14.44 -12.44 1.67
CA ALA A 83 -13.68 -11.61 2.61
C ALA A 83 -14.58 -11.00 3.70
N MET A 84 -15.76 -10.47 3.33
CA MET A 84 -16.72 -9.95 4.30
C MET A 84 -17.18 -11.04 5.29
N LEU A 85 -17.57 -12.21 4.78
CA LEU A 85 -18.05 -13.32 5.62
C LEU A 85 -16.95 -13.80 6.56
N PHE A 86 -15.72 -13.95 6.07
CA PHE A 86 -14.57 -14.32 6.87
C PHE A 86 -14.32 -13.31 8.01
N VAL A 87 -14.28 -12.01 7.69
CA VAL A 87 -14.08 -10.96 8.70
C VAL A 87 -15.22 -10.93 9.71
N ARG A 88 -16.47 -11.09 9.25
CA ARG A 88 -17.65 -10.97 10.11
C ARG A 88 -17.86 -12.17 11.03
N TYR A 89 -17.65 -13.39 10.54
CA TYR A 89 -17.98 -14.61 11.28
C TYR A 89 -16.78 -15.26 11.96
N VAL A 90 -15.59 -15.19 11.35
CA VAL A 90 -14.37 -15.83 11.89
C VAL A 90 -13.60 -14.85 12.76
N ILE A 91 -13.21 -13.71 12.20
CA ILE A 91 -12.33 -12.75 12.89
C ILE A 91 -13.09 -11.93 13.93
N LYS A 92 -14.31 -11.49 13.60
CA LYS A 92 -15.16 -10.64 14.46
C LYS A 92 -14.44 -9.35 14.92
N ASP A 93 -13.52 -8.85 14.09
CA ASP A 93 -12.77 -7.61 14.30
C ASP A 93 -12.64 -6.83 12.99
N ASN A 94 -12.46 -5.52 13.09
CA ASN A 94 -12.32 -4.65 11.92
C ASN A 94 -10.85 -4.53 11.52
N ILE A 95 -10.49 -5.26 10.47
CA ILE A 95 -9.14 -5.33 9.89
C ILE A 95 -8.94 -4.43 8.66
N GLY A 96 -9.94 -3.60 8.31
CA GLY A 96 -9.83 -2.65 7.19
C GLY A 96 -8.91 -1.47 7.50
N HIS A 97 -8.37 -0.84 6.44
CA HIS A 97 -7.46 0.32 6.51
C HIS A 97 -6.22 0.07 7.40
N GLY A 98 -5.44 -0.95 7.06
CA GLY A 98 -4.31 -1.45 7.87
C GLY A 98 -3.34 -0.38 8.39
N VAL A 99 -2.85 0.52 7.54
CA VAL A 99 -1.91 1.60 7.94
C VAL A 99 -2.53 2.52 9.00
N THR A 100 -3.78 2.94 8.80
CA THR A 100 -4.52 3.76 9.78
C THR A 100 -4.67 3.02 11.12
N LYS A 101 -4.85 1.70 11.12
CA LYS A 101 -4.92 0.89 12.35
C LYS A 101 -3.57 0.80 13.06
N VAL A 102 -2.46 0.74 12.33
CA VAL A 102 -1.12 0.80 12.91
C VAL A 102 -0.90 2.15 13.59
N LEU A 103 -1.23 3.25 12.92
CA LEU A 103 -1.16 4.61 13.48
C LEU A 103 -2.00 4.76 14.75
N LEU A 104 -3.22 4.21 14.75
CA LEU A 104 -4.08 4.20 15.94
C LEU A 104 -3.48 3.36 17.07
N ALA A 105 -2.82 2.25 16.75
CA ALA A 105 -2.19 1.40 17.76
C ALA A 105 -1.00 2.10 18.43
N VAL A 106 -0.17 2.79 17.65
CA VAL A 106 0.95 3.61 18.15
C VAL A 106 0.43 4.75 19.03
N SER A 107 -0.66 5.41 18.64
CA SER A 107 -1.19 6.58 19.37
C SER A 107 -1.99 6.25 20.63
N LYS A 108 -2.84 5.22 20.61
CA LYS A 108 -3.83 4.96 21.69
C LYS A 108 -3.69 3.62 22.39
N ASN A 109 -3.07 2.63 21.76
CA ASN A 109 -3.02 1.26 22.29
C ASN A 109 -1.63 0.87 22.79
N GLU A 110 -0.79 1.84 23.14
CA GLU A 110 0.59 1.60 23.57
C GLU A 110 1.36 0.73 22.56
N SER A 111 1.11 0.81 21.25
CA SER A 111 1.72 -0.05 20.22
C SER A 111 1.34 -1.54 20.33
N LYS A 112 0.23 -1.88 20.98
CA LYS A 112 -0.30 -3.25 21.10
C LYS A 112 -1.31 -3.56 19.98
N ILE A 113 -0.98 -4.51 19.12
CA ILE A 113 -1.90 -5.05 18.09
C ILE A 113 -2.36 -6.47 18.47
N ARG A 114 -3.62 -6.83 18.20
CA ARG A 114 -4.18 -8.14 18.54
C ARG A 114 -3.49 -9.28 17.75
N PRO A 115 -3.26 -10.47 18.34
CA PRO A 115 -2.51 -11.56 17.68
C PRO A 115 -3.11 -12.09 16.38
N HIS A 116 -4.44 -12.09 16.22
CA HIS A 116 -5.07 -12.59 14.99
C HIS A 116 -4.65 -11.78 13.75
N ASN A 117 -4.27 -10.51 13.93
CA ASN A 117 -3.81 -9.64 12.84
C ASN A 117 -2.46 -10.05 12.26
N MET A 118 -1.74 -11.01 12.86
CA MET A 118 -0.54 -11.60 12.26
C MET A 118 -0.84 -12.46 11.03
N TRP A 119 -2.10 -12.77 10.74
CA TRP A 119 -2.49 -13.60 9.58
C TRP A 119 -3.86 -13.23 8.98
N SER A 120 -4.78 -12.64 9.75
CA SER A 120 -6.15 -12.40 9.29
C SER A 120 -6.24 -11.41 8.12
N SER A 121 -5.45 -10.33 8.14
CA SER A 121 -5.37 -9.35 7.06
C SER A 121 -4.77 -9.94 5.79
N LEU A 122 -3.79 -10.83 5.93
CA LEU A 122 -3.19 -11.57 4.81
C LEU A 122 -4.27 -12.38 4.10
N VAL A 123 -4.98 -13.26 4.82
CA VAL A 123 -6.00 -14.14 4.23
C VAL A 123 -7.13 -13.35 3.57
N ALA A 124 -7.68 -12.35 4.27
CA ALA A 124 -8.79 -11.56 3.73
C ALA A 124 -8.38 -10.75 2.48
N SER A 125 -7.15 -10.24 2.46
CA SER A 125 -6.61 -9.51 1.32
C SER A 125 -6.31 -10.43 0.13
N SER A 126 -5.74 -11.62 0.36
CA SER A 126 -5.50 -12.60 -0.70
C SER A 126 -6.78 -12.95 -1.44
N VAL A 127 -7.87 -13.18 -0.70
CA VAL A 127 -9.18 -13.48 -1.29
C VAL A 127 -9.77 -12.26 -2.00
N THR A 128 -9.65 -11.06 -1.44
CA THR A 128 -10.19 -9.85 -2.08
C THR A 128 -9.47 -9.56 -3.40
N ILE A 129 -8.14 -9.56 -3.39
CA ILE A 129 -7.32 -9.18 -4.54
C ILE A 129 -7.25 -10.29 -5.58
N GLY A 130 -7.09 -11.55 -5.16
CA GLY A 130 -7.01 -12.69 -6.08
C GLY A 130 -8.27 -12.89 -6.92
N PHE A 131 -9.44 -12.54 -6.38
CA PHE A 131 -10.72 -12.51 -7.12
C PHE A 131 -10.93 -11.24 -7.95
N GLY A 132 -10.00 -10.29 -7.94
CA GLY A 132 -10.05 -9.07 -8.75
C GLY A 132 -10.54 -7.81 -8.05
N GLY A 133 -10.67 -7.81 -6.73
CA GLY A 133 -10.99 -6.60 -5.97
C GLY A 133 -9.94 -5.51 -6.22
N SER A 134 -10.39 -4.29 -6.53
CA SER A 134 -9.54 -3.20 -7.02
C SER A 134 -8.80 -2.46 -5.90
N VAL A 135 -7.91 -3.15 -5.19
CA VAL A 135 -7.22 -2.66 -3.99
C VAL A 135 -5.79 -3.20 -3.94
N GLY A 136 -4.93 -2.57 -3.13
CA GLY A 136 -3.53 -2.98 -2.97
C GLY A 136 -3.29 -3.92 -1.79
N ALA A 137 -2.33 -4.83 -1.91
CA ALA A 137 -1.94 -5.78 -0.88
C ALA A 137 -1.10 -5.16 0.26
N GLU A 138 -0.62 -3.93 0.08
CA GLU A 138 0.43 -3.34 0.92
C GLU A 138 -0.07 -2.93 2.31
N ALA A 139 -1.25 -2.31 2.42
CA ALA A 139 -1.76 -1.91 3.73
C ALA A 139 -2.08 -3.12 4.62
N PRO A 140 -2.69 -4.22 4.11
CA PRO A 140 -2.83 -5.47 4.84
C PRO A 140 -1.50 -6.08 5.27
N ILE A 141 -0.47 -6.14 4.42
CA ILE A 141 0.82 -6.72 4.83
C ILE A 141 1.56 -5.84 5.85
N VAL A 142 1.48 -4.52 5.72
CA VAL A 142 2.01 -3.58 6.72
C VAL A 142 1.34 -3.81 8.07
N TYR A 143 0.02 -4.01 8.11
CA TYR A 143 -0.68 -4.30 9.35
C TYR A 143 -0.29 -5.66 9.94
N THR A 144 -0.15 -6.68 9.08
CA THR A 144 0.35 -8.00 9.46
C THR A 144 1.76 -7.93 10.05
N GLY A 145 2.68 -7.23 9.38
CA GLY A 145 4.05 -7.03 9.85
C GLY A 145 4.12 -6.28 11.17
N ALA A 146 3.40 -5.17 11.29
CA ALA A 146 3.26 -4.43 12.53
C ALA A 146 2.71 -5.30 13.67
N ALA A 147 1.74 -6.19 13.37
CA ALA A 147 1.20 -7.15 14.33
C ALA A 147 2.25 -8.19 14.76
N ILE A 148 3.06 -8.71 13.84
CA ILE A 148 4.16 -9.64 14.14
C ILE A 148 5.15 -8.96 15.10
N GLY A 149 5.64 -7.76 14.74
CA GLY A 149 6.57 -6.99 15.57
C GLY A 149 6.01 -6.67 16.97
N SER A 150 4.77 -6.18 17.04
CA SER A 150 4.07 -5.86 18.29
C SER A 150 3.89 -7.09 19.20
N ASN A 151 3.54 -8.24 18.64
CA ASN A 151 3.31 -9.45 19.44
C ASN A 151 4.62 -10.11 19.88
N VAL A 152 5.67 -10.07 19.05
CA VAL A 152 7.03 -10.49 19.46
C VAL A 152 7.51 -9.63 20.63
N ALA A 153 7.40 -8.30 20.53
CA ALA A 153 7.77 -7.39 21.61
C ALA A 153 6.96 -7.62 22.89
N ARG A 154 5.64 -7.84 22.76
CA ARG A 154 4.76 -8.14 23.90
C ARG A 154 5.15 -9.44 24.58
N LYS A 155 5.44 -10.50 23.80
CA LYS A 155 5.84 -11.80 24.33
C LYS A 155 7.17 -11.72 25.09
N MET A 156 8.06 -10.83 24.66
CA MET A 156 9.34 -10.51 25.33
C MET A 156 9.20 -9.53 26.51
N GLY A 157 8.00 -9.00 26.76
CA GLY A 157 7.69 -8.09 27.86
C GLY A 157 8.46 -6.76 27.78
N LEU A 158 8.72 -6.26 26.57
CA LEU A 158 9.52 -5.06 26.35
C LEU A 158 8.79 -3.77 26.74
N SER A 159 9.55 -2.70 26.95
CA SER A 159 9.03 -1.36 27.22
C SER A 159 8.22 -0.81 26.03
N TYR A 160 7.39 0.20 26.27
CA TYR A 160 6.61 0.86 25.21
C TYR A 160 7.48 1.39 24.06
N LYS A 161 8.64 1.98 24.38
CA LYS A 161 9.61 2.45 23.39
C LYS A 161 10.07 1.30 22.49
N ASN A 162 10.55 0.21 23.07
CA ASN A 162 11.06 -0.94 22.32
C ASN A 162 9.93 -1.69 21.57
N MET A 163 8.72 -1.70 22.12
CA MET A 163 7.55 -2.27 21.44
C MET A 163 7.16 -1.46 20.21
N THR A 164 7.24 -0.14 20.29
CA THR A 164 7.00 0.77 19.17
C THR A 164 8.06 0.60 18.07
N ILE A 165 9.33 0.47 18.47
CA ILE A 165 10.44 0.19 17.52
C ILE A 165 10.22 -1.15 16.81
N LEU A 166 9.91 -2.23 17.53
CA LEU A 166 9.68 -3.55 16.94
C LEU A 166 8.42 -3.62 16.07
N LEU A 167 7.35 -2.93 16.45
CA LEU A 167 6.18 -2.73 15.59
C LEU A 167 6.59 -2.03 14.29
N GLY A 168 7.43 -1.00 14.38
CA GLY A 168 8.02 -0.33 13.22
C GLY A 168 8.90 -1.26 12.37
N CYS A 169 9.78 -2.06 12.98
CA CYS A 169 10.57 -3.08 12.28
C CYS A 169 9.68 -4.04 11.49
N GLY A 170 8.58 -4.49 12.08
CA GLY A 170 7.62 -5.35 11.40
C GLY A 170 6.93 -4.68 10.21
N ALA A 171 6.51 -3.41 10.36
CA ALA A 171 5.95 -2.65 9.26
C ALA A 171 6.97 -2.38 8.14
N ALA A 172 8.19 -1.95 8.50
CA ALA A 172 9.29 -1.71 7.57
C ALA A 172 9.65 -2.99 6.80
N GLY A 173 9.83 -4.10 7.52
CA GLY A 173 10.13 -5.41 6.97
C GLY A 173 9.03 -5.91 6.04
N ALA A 174 7.76 -5.66 6.35
CA ALA A 174 6.65 -5.99 5.45
C ALA A 174 6.68 -5.19 4.13
N VAL A 175 6.92 -3.87 4.19
CA VAL A 175 7.08 -3.05 2.97
C VAL A 175 8.29 -3.51 2.15
N ALA A 176 9.42 -3.74 2.82
CA ALA A 176 10.63 -4.20 2.17
C ALA A 176 10.46 -5.60 1.56
N GLY A 177 9.77 -6.51 2.25
CA GLY A 177 9.50 -7.87 1.77
C GLY A 177 8.58 -7.92 0.57
N ILE A 178 7.50 -7.13 0.54
CA ILE A 178 6.56 -7.14 -0.59
C ILE A 178 7.13 -6.47 -1.84
N PHE A 179 7.94 -5.42 -1.67
CA PHE A 179 8.48 -4.62 -2.78
C PHE A 179 9.94 -4.92 -3.13
N LYS A 180 10.64 -5.77 -2.38
CA LYS A 180 12.11 -5.91 -2.45
C LYS A 180 12.84 -4.55 -2.30
N ALA A 181 12.29 -3.66 -1.47
CA ALA A 181 12.70 -2.26 -1.34
C ALA A 181 13.06 -1.90 0.11
N PRO A 182 14.29 -2.20 0.56
CA PRO A 182 14.68 -2.05 1.97
C PRO A 182 14.75 -0.59 2.45
N LEU A 183 15.23 0.35 1.63
CA LEU A 183 15.32 1.76 2.03
C LEU A 183 13.93 2.38 2.14
N ALA A 184 13.06 2.07 1.18
CA ALA A 184 11.67 2.48 1.18
C ALA A 184 10.92 2.00 2.43
N GLY A 185 11.16 0.75 2.88
CA GLY A 185 10.55 0.25 4.11
C GLY A 185 10.96 1.03 5.37
N VAL A 186 12.25 1.42 5.45
CA VAL A 186 12.74 2.26 6.55
C VAL A 186 12.11 3.65 6.49
N LEU A 187 12.16 4.30 5.32
CA LEU A 187 11.61 5.64 5.12
C LEU A 187 10.10 5.69 5.35
N PHE A 188 9.35 4.69 4.85
CA PHE A 188 7.92 4.52 5.12
C PHE A 188 7.63 4.55 6.62
N THR A 189 8.44 3.81 7.38
CA THR A 189 8.25 3.72 8.83
C THR A 189 8.60 5.02 9.53
N LEU A 190 9.66 5.72 9.10
CA LEU A 190 10.09 7.01 9.67
C LEU A 190 9.15 8.16 9.34
N GLU A 191 8.62 8.20 8.12
CA GLU A 191 7.88 9.33 7.59
C GLU A 191 6.37 9.20 7.83
N ILE A 192 5.83 7.98 7.78
CA ILE A 192 4.39 7.74 7.91
C ILE A 192 4.02 7.23 9.31
N LEU A 193 4.74 6.24 9.85
CA LEU A 193 4.28 5.50 11.03
C LEU A 193 4.82 6.01 12.36
N LEU A 194 6.13 6.19 12.45
CA LEU A 194 6.82 6.43 13.70
C LEU A 194 7.18 7.90 13.84
N PHE A 195 6.64 8.46 14.90
CA PHE A 195 6.78 9.85 15.22
C PHE A 195 8.03 10.08 16.09
N ASN A 196 8.98 10.90 15.62
CA ASN A 196 10.13 11.40 16.40
C ASN A 196 11.02 10.29 17.04
N ILE A 197 11.57 9.39 16.21
CA ILE A 197 12.48 8.35 16.73
C ILE A 197 13.95 8.79 16.72
N SER A 198 14.70 8.30 17.72
CA SER A 198 16.14 8.52 17.83
C SER A 198 16.91 7.78 16.74
N MET A 199 18.06 8.31 16.31
CA MET A 199 18.97 7.67 15.35
C MET A 199 19.35 6.23 15.73
N THR A 200 19.36 5.91 17.02
CA THR A 200 19.59 4.55 17.54
C THR A 200 18.52 3.52 17.13
N SER A 201 17.37 3.96 16.65
CA SER A 201 16.27 3.08 16.18
C SER A 201 16.38 2.71 14.71
N ILE A 202 17.30 3.35 13.95
CA ILE A 202 17.48 3.10 12.52
C ILE A 202 18.12 1.73 12.27
N LEU A 203 19.10 1.34 13.09
CA LEU A 203 19.82 0.08 12.90
C LEU A 203 18.89 -1.16 13.00
N PRO A 204 18.00 -1.29 14.01
CA PRO A 204 16.99 -2.35 14.01
C PRO A 204 16.04 -2.33 12.80
N LEU A 205 15.64 -1.14 12.33
CA LEU A 205 14.79 -1.02 11.14
C LEU A 205 15.51 -1.58 9.90
N LEU A 206 16.76 -1.18 9.68
CA LEU A 206 17.59 -1.66 8.57
C LEU A 206 17.79 -3.18 8.61
N LEU A 207 18.10 -3.75 9.78
CA LEU A 207 18.26 -5.21 9.90
C LEU A 207 16.96 -5.95 9.55
N SER A 208 15.82 -5.40 9.97
CA SER A 208 14.52 -5.98 9.66
C SER A 208 14.17 -5.89 8.18
N THR A 209 14.41 -4.75 7.53
CA THR A 209 14.13 -4.57 6.10
C THR A 209 15.06 -5.39 5.22
N VAL A 210 16.36 -5.43 5.52
CA VAL A 210 17.33 -6.25 4.77
C VAL A 210 16.98 -7.73 4.90
N SER A 211 16.72 -8.22 6.11
CA SER A 211 16.35 -9.64 6.28
C SER A 211 15.04 -10.00 5.56
N ALA A 212 14.02 -9.14 5.59
CA ALA A 212 12.78 -9.37 4.84
C ALA A 212 13.00 -9.35 3.32
N THR A 213 13.83 -8.43 2.83
CA THR A 213 14.20 -8.31 1.41
C THR A 213 14.95 -9.56 0.93
N VAL A 214 15.92 -10.05 1.71
CA VAL A 214 16.65 -11.29 1.40
C VAL A 214 15.70 -12.48 1.30
N ILE A 215 14.74 -12.61 2.23
CA ILE A 215 13.70 -13.65 2.12
C ILE A 215 12.89 -13.48 0.84
N SER A 216 12.51 -12.27 0.47
CA SER A 216 11.78 -12.01 -0.77
C SER A 216 12.57 -12.44 -2.01
N TYR A 217 13.87 -12.12 -2.09
CA TYR A 217 14.76 -12.58 -3.16
C TYR A 217 14.88 -14.11 -3.23
N LEU A 218 15.05 -14.77 -2.09
CA LEU A 218 15.20 -16.23 -2.03
C LEU A 218 13.98 -17.00 -2.55
N PHE A 219 12.76 -16.48 -2.33
CA PHE A 219 11.53 -17.18 -2.70
C PHE A 219 10.86 -16.66 -3.98
N LEU A 220 11.03 -15.38 -4.32
CA LEU A 220 10.38 -14.72 -5.46
C LEU A 220 11.37 -14.38 -6.59
N GLY A 221 12.63 -14.83 -6.50
CA GLY A 221 13.68 -14.62 -7.50
C GLY A 221 14.29 -13.22 -7.50
N ASP A 222 15.16 -12.96 -8.47
CA ASP A 222 15.97 -11.72 -8.54
C ASP A 222 15.31 -10.58 -9.34
N SER A 223 14.23 -10.85 -10.07
CA SER A 223 13.53 -9.84 -10.85
C SER A 223 12.92 -8.75 -9.96
N LEU A 224 12.96 -7.53 -10.47
CA LEU A 224 12.32 -6.39 -9.83
C LEU A 224 10.79 -6.50 -9.99
N PRO A 225 9.99 -6.00 -9.03
CA PRO A 225 8.54 -5.99 -9.18
C PRO A 225 8.05 -5.19 -10.40
N PHE A 226 8.80 -4.16 -10.80
CA PHE A 226 8.50 -3.33 -11.98
C PHE A 226 9.73 -3.21 -12.87
N GLU A 227 9.99 -4.20 -13.71
CA GLU A 227 11.00 -4.06 -14.76
C GLU A 227 10.56 -2.98 -15.77
N CYS A 228 11.47 -2.06 -16.10
CA CYS A 228 11.18 -0.88 -16.91
C CYS A 228 12.27 -0.64 -17.94
N THR A 229 11.90 -0.13 -19.12
CA THR A 229 12.86 0.38 -20.11
C THR A 229 12.97 1.90 -19.98
N LEU A 230 14.00 2.34 -19.25
CA LEU A 230 14.22 3.75 -18.96
C LEU A 230 15.13 4.41 -20.00
N SER A 231 14.85 5.67 -20.29
CA SER A 231 15.73 6.53 -21.08
C SER A 231 16.53 7.46 -20.16
N PRO A 232 17.79 7.80 -20.49
CA PRO A 232 18.59 8.70 -19.69
C PRO A 232 17.89 10.04 -19.45
N PHE A 233 18.06 10.60 -18.25
CA PHE A 233 17.51 11.91 -17.93
C PHE A 233 18.12 13.00 -18.81
N THR A 234 17.25 13.79 -19.45
CA THR A 234 17.64 14.98 -20.20
C THR A 234 17.08 16.24 -19.53
N MET A 235 17.92 17.28 -19.43
CA MET A 235 17.56 18.54 -18.78
C MET A 235 16.40 19.26 -19.49
N HIS A 236 16.24 19.02 -20.79
CA HIS A 236 15.15 19.56 -21.59
C HIS A 236 13.77 19.10 -21.06
N ASN A 237 13.68 17.93 -20.44
CA ASN A 237 12.40 17.39 -19.95
C ASN A 237 11.94 18.02 -18.61
N LEU A 238 12.78 18.84 -17.98
CA LEU A 238 12.54 19.40 -16.65
C LEU A 238 11.22 20.20 -16.53
N PRO A 239 10.85 21.10 -17.46
CA PRO A 239 9.58 21.82 -17.39
C PRO A 239 8.35 20.90 -17.42
N PHE A 240 8.43 19.79 -18.17
CA PHE A 240 7.34 18.83 -18.27
C PHE A 240 7.17 18.00 -16.98
N TYR A 241 8.25 17.73 -16.24
CA TYR A 241 8.16 17.13 -14.91
C TYR A 241 7.52 18.08 -13.87
N ILE A 242 7.70 19.40 -14.01
CA ILE A 242 6.99 20.39 -13.17
C ILE A 242 5.49 20.32 -13.43
N VAL A 243 5.09 20.27 -14.70
CA VAL A 243 3.67 20.11 -15.09
C VAL A 243 3.11 18.81 -14.54
N LEU A 244 3.85 17.70 -14.64
CA LEU A 244 3.48 16.43 -14.04
C LEU A 244 3.29 16.54 -12.53
N GLY A 245 4.18 17.23 -11.81
CA GLY A 245 4.07 17.42 -10.36
C GLY A 245 2.79 18.15 -9.95
N LEU A 246 2.42 19.21 -10.67
CA LEU A 246 1.16 19.94 -10.44
C LEU A 246 -0.07 19.09 -10.77
N PHE A 247 0.00 18.32 -11.86
CA PHE A 247 -1.05 17.39 -12.24
C PHE A 247 -1.25 16.30 -11.18
N CYS A 248 -0.16 15.70 -10.70
CA CYS A 248 -0.16 14.75 -9.58
C CYS A 248 -0.74 15.39 -8.30
N ALA A 249 -0.45 16.66 -8.01
CA ALA A 249 -1.02 17.35 -6.85
C ALA A 249 -2.55 17.45 -6.92
N LEU A 250 -3.06 17.90 -8.08
CA LEU A 250 -4.49 18.01 -8.34
C LEU A 250 -5.19 16.66 -8.17
N PHE A 251 -4.61 15.60 -8.74
CA PHE A 251 -5.17 14.27 -8.63
C PHE A 251 -4.98 13.64 -7.24
N SER A 252 -3.97 14.04 -6.48
CA SER A 252 -3.80 13.61 -5.08
C SER A 252 -4.91 14.15 -4.17
N VAL A 253 -5.30 15.41 -4.38
CA VAL A 253 -6.45 16.02 -3.69
C VAL A 253 -7.74 15.32 -4.10
N TYR A 254 -7.96 15.10 -5.39
CA TYR A 254 -9.10 14.34 -5.91
C TYR A 254 -9.16 12.94 -5.28
N PHE A 255 -8.07 12.19 -5.33
CA PHE A 255 -7.99 10.83 -4.80
C PHE A 255 -8.37 10.80 -3.32
N THR A 256 -7.79 11.69 -2.52
CA THR A 256 -8.01 11.74 -1.06
C THR A 256 -9.46 12.11 -0.73
N ARG A 257 -10.01 13.16 -1.34
CA ARG A 257 -11.37 13.63 -1.05
C ARG A 257 -12.43 12.64 -1.52
N THR A 258 -12.30 12.14 -2.75
CA THR A 258 -13.28 11.25 -3.37
C THR A 258 -13.30 9.90 -2.67
N THR A 259 -12.14 9.34 -2.30
CA THR A 259 -12.09 8.06 -1.54
C THR A 259 -12.84 8.18 -0.21
N LEU A 260 -12.54 9.21 0.58
CA LEU A 260 -13.19 9.40 1.88
C LEU A 260 -14.70 9.64 1.73
N TRP A 261 -15.09 10.48 0.78
CA TRP A 261 -16.49 10.78 0.52
C TRP A 261 -17.27 9.54 0.04
N LEU A 262 -16.75 8.79 -0.94
CA LEU A 262 -17.40 7.57 -1.44
C LEU A 262 -17.52 6.52 -0.35
N GLU A 263 -16.45 6.26 0.39
CA GLU A 263 -16.49 5.28 1.47
C GLU A 263 -17.53 5.66 2.53
N ASP A 264 -17.61 6.93 2.94
CA ASP A 264 -18.57 7.40 3.94
C ASP A 264 -20.01 7.27 3.41
N ARG A 265 -20.24 7.57 2.12
CA ARG A 265 -21.54 7.39 1.46
C ARG A 265 -21.95 5.92 1.38
N ILE A 266 -21.07 5.02 0.93
CA ILE A 266 -21.38 3.59 0.83
C ILE A 266 -21.57 2.97 2.22
N LYS A 267 -20.76 3.37 3.20
CA LYS A 267 -20.87 2.90 4.59
C LYS A 267 -22.15 3.39 5.29
N SER A 268 -22.81 4.43 4.79
CA SER A 268 -24.12 4.88 5.31
C SER A 268 -25.24 3.85 5.09
N ILE A 269 -25.06 2.93 4.15
CA ILE A 269 -26.00 1.81 3.90
C ILE A 269 -25.86 0.80 5.04
N ARG A 270 -26.89 0.72 5.89
CA ARG A 270 -26.88 -0.11 7.13
C ARG A 270 -26.85 -1.61 6.84
N ASN A 271 -27.55 -2.08 5.81
CA ASN A 271 -27.57 -3.51 5.48
C ASN A 271 -26.27 -3.90 4.77
N PRO A 272 -25.41 -4.74 5.38
CA PRO A 272 -24.13 -5.11 4.79
C PRO A 272 -24.26 -5.88 3.48
N TYR A 273 -25.32 -6.66 3.29
CA TYR A 273 -25.53 -7.41 2.04
C TYR A 273 -25.98 -6.50 0.89
N SER A 274 -26.85 -5.53 1.17
CA SER A 274 -27.24 -4.50 0.18
C SER A 274 -26.04 -3.63 -0.20
N ARG A 275 -25.24 -3.24 0.79
CA ARG A 275 -23.99 -2.48 0.58
C ARG A 275 -23.02 -3.27 -0.30
N TRP A 276 -22.83 -4.56 -0.01
CA TRP A 276 -22.01 -5.44 -0.84
C TRP A 276 -22.54 -5.53 -2.26
N PHE A 277 -23.83 -5.78 -2.46
CA PHE A 277 -24.42 -5.94 -3.79
C PHE A 277 -24.23 -4.70 -4.66
N ILE A 278 -24.49 -3.50 -4.11
CA ILE A 278 -24.30 -2.23 -4.82
C ILE A 278 -22.83 -2.02 -5.19
N SER A 279 -21.92 -2.26 -4.23
CA SER A 279 -20.48 -2.14 -4.49
C SER A 279 -19.98 -3.17 -5.50
N ALA A 280 -20.44 -4.41 -5.43
CA ALA A 280 -20.06 -5.50 -6.32
C ALA A 280 -20.56 -5.25 -7.75
N ALA A 281 -21.81 -4.80 -7.90
CA ALA A 281 -22.36 -4.44 -9.20
C ALA A 281 -21.62 -3.24 -9.81
N GLY A 282 -21.35 -2.20 -9.02
CA GLY A 282 -20.58 -1.04 -9.48
C GLY A 282 -19.15 -1.38 -9.87
N LEU A 283 -18.45 -2.17 -9.04
CA LEU A 283 -17.10 -2.62 -9.31
C LEU A 283 -17.04 -3.52 -10.55
N GLY A 284 -17.93 -4.51 -10.65
CA GLY A 284 -18.00 -5.42 -11.78
C GLY A 284 -18.22 -4.65 -13.09
N LEU A 285 -19.19 -3.72 -13.12
CA LEU A 285 -19.46 -2.90 -14.30
C LEU A 285 -18.23 -2.07 -14.70
N LEU A 286 -17.54 -1.46 -13.74
CA LEU A 286 -16.33 -0.68 -14.01
C LEU A 286 -15.21 -1.53 -14.58
N ILE A 287 -14.98 -2.73 -14.03
CA ILE A 287 -13.95 -3.67 -14.52
C ILE A 287 -14.32 -4.18 -15.91
N PHE A 288 -15.59 -4.50 -16.16
CA PHE A 288 -16.04 -4.95 -17.48
C PHE A 288 -15.83 -3.88 -18.57
N LEU A 289 -16.02 -2.60 -18.23
CA LEU A 289 -15.74 -1.49 -19.15
C LEU A 289 -14.24 -1.17 -19.24
N PHE A 290 -13.51 -1.31 -18.13
CA PHE A 290 -12.09 -0.97 -17.98
C PHE A 290 -11.33 -2.08 -17.23
N PRO A 291 -10.87 -3.14 -17.93
CA PRO A 291 -10.13 -4.26 -17.36
C PRO A 291 -8.87 -3.88 -16.57
N PRO A 292 -8.13 -2.79 -16.89
CA PRO A 292 -7.03 -2.32 -16.04
C PRO A 292 -7.41 -2.00 -14.59
N LEU A 293 -8.71 -1.89 -14.28
CA LEU A 293 -9.21 -1.71 -12.92
C LEU A 293 -9.24 -3.03 -12.12
N PHE A 294 -9.10 -4.18 -12.76
CA PHE A 294 -9.09 -5.49 -12.12
C PHE A 294 -7.87 -5.64 -11.20
N GLY A 295 -8.11 -6.07 -9.96
CA GLY A 295 -7.04 -6.26 -8.98
C GLY A 295 -6.20 -5.01 -8.74
N GLU A 296 -4.89 -5.21 -8.57
CA GLU A 296 -3.93 -4.11 -8.40
C GLU A 296 -3.75 -3.32 -9.70
N GLY A 297 -3.81 -3.99 -10.85
CA GLY A 297 -3.62 -3.41 -12.19
C GLY A 297 -2.15 -3.37 -12.63
N TYR A 298 -1.26 -4.10 -11.97
CA TYR A 298 0.19 -4.09 -12.27
C TYR A 298 0.54 -4.68 -13.64
N ASP A 299 -0.26 -5.60 -14.18
CA ASP A 299 -0.06 -6.10 -15.54
C ASP A 299 -0.22 -5.00 -16.60
N SER A 300 -1.19 -4.10 -16.41
CA SER A 300 -1.32 -2.94 -17.31
C SER A 300 -0.18 -1.93 -17.09
N LEU A 301 0.39 -1.84 -15.89
CA LEU A 301 1.53 -0.95 -15.64
C LEU A 301 2.80 -1.47 -16.28
N SER A 302 3.05 -2.77 -16.26
CA SER A 302 4.25 -3.35 -16.88
C SER A 302 4.28 -3.09 -18.39
N VAL A 303 3.13 -3.15 -19.07
CA VAL A 303 3.00 -2.76 -20.49
C VAL A 303 3.38 -1.29 -20.70
N LEU A 304 2.86 -0.37 -19.88
CA LEU A 304 3.16 1.07 -19.99
C LEU A 304 4.63 1.40 -19.67
N LEU A 305 5.22 0.72 -18.69
CA LEU A 305 6.61 0.91 -18.26
C LEU A 305 7.62 0.35 -19.26
N ASN A 306 7.20 -0.57 -20.14
CA ASN A 306 8.07 -1.17 -21.15
C ASN A 306 7.77 -0.69 -22.57
N GLY A 307 6.79 0.21 -22.75
CA GLY A 307 6.38 0.71 -24.06
C GLY A 307 5.73 -0.36 -24.95
N GLY A 308 5.07 -1.35 -24.33
CA GLY A 308 4.34 -2.39 -25.04
C GLY A 308 3.13 -1.83 -25.81
N GLU A 309 2.57 -2.66 -26.69
CA GLU A 309 1.39 -2.28 -27.47
C GLU A 309 0.18 -2.06 -26.57
N ILE A 310 -0.47 -0.90 -26.74
CA ILE A 310 -1.66 -0.51 -26.01
C ILE A 310 -2.87 -0.98 -26.82
N SER A 311 -3.18 -2.27 -26.73
CA SER A 311 -4.37 -2.85 -27.32
C SER A 311 -5.15 -3.62 -26.27
N PHE A 312 -6.46 -3.40 -26.23
CA PHE A 312 -7.41 -4.13 -25.39
C PHE A 312 -8.48 -4.79 -26.29
N GLU A 313 -8.08 -5.16 -27.52
CA GLU A 313 -8.96 -5.82 -28.49
C GLU A 313 -9.40 -7.18 -27.94
N GLY A 314 -10.71 -7.46 -27.99
CA GLY A 314 -11.29 -8.66 -27.39
C GLY A 314 -11.52 -8.59 -25.88
N GLU A 315 -10.81 -7.72 -25.15
CA GLU A 315 -10.98 -7.57 -23.70
C GLU A 315 -12.06 -6.56 -23.32
N THR A 316 -12.28 -5.55 -24.17
CA THR A 316 -13.26 -4.48 -23.90
C THR A 316 -14.11 -4.09 -25.09
N VAL A 317 -15.36 -3.73 -24.81
CA VAL A 317 -16.25 -3.07 -25.79
C VAL A 317 -15.71 -1.69 -26.18
N LEU A 318 -14.87 -1.08 -25.34
CA LEU A 318 -14.26 0.23 -25.57
C LEU A 318 -12.97 0.16 -26.39
N ALA A 319 -12.52 -1.01 -26.84
CA ALA A 319 -11.27 -1.15 -27.60
C ALA A 319 -11.23 -0.29 -28.88
N PHE A 320 -12.39 -0.05 -29.50
CA PHE A 320 -12.48 0.83 -30.68
C PHE A 320 -12.03 2.27 -30.37
N PHE A 321 -12.16 2.75 -29.12
CA PHE A 321 -11.66 4.07 -28.74
C PHE A 321 -10.15 4.15 -28.82
N LEU A 322 -9.40 3.04 -28.81
CA LEU A 322 -7.94 3.08 -28.80
C LEU A 322 -7.33 3.21 -30.19
N HIS A 323 -8.14 3.07 -31.24
CA HIS A 323 -7.69 3.17 -32.63
C HIS A 323 -7.29 4.58 -33.05
N LYS A 324 -7.81 5.61 -32.36
CA LYS A 324 -7.44 7.01 -32.62
C LYS A 324 -6.37 7.48 -31.61
N PRO A 325 -5.30 8.16 -32.05
CA PRO A 325 -4.22 8.57 -31.16
C PRO A 325 -4.68 9.43 -29.97
N TRP A 326 -5.59 10.38 -30.21
CA TRP A 326 -6.09 11.33 -29.19
C TRP A 326 -7.04 10.71 -28.16
N SER A 327 -7.65 9.57 -28.45
CA SER A 327 -8.57 8.91 -27.50
C SER A 327 -7.85 7.98 -26.53
N ILE A 328 -6.59 7.60 -26.80
CA ILE A 328 -5.74 6.86 -25.85
C ILE A 328 -5.58 7.63 -24.53
N PRO A 329 -5.07 8.88 -24.48
CA PRO A 329 -4.95 9.61 -23.21
C PRO A 329 -6.30 9.87 -22.54
N ILE A 330 -7.40 10.01 -23.31
CA ILE A 330 -8.75 10.17 -22.77
C ILE A 330 -9.22 8.89 -22.08
N PHE A 331 -8.99 7.72 -22.68
CA PHE A 331 -9.32 6.42 -22.11
C PHE A 331 -8.58 6.20 -20.78
N TYR A 332 -7.28 6.47 -20.75
CA TYR A 332 -6.48 6.37 -19.53
C TYR A 332 -6.85 7.43 -18.48
N LEU A 333 -7.27 8.62 -18.89
CA LEU A 333 -7.82 9.62 -17.98
C LEU A 333 -9.11 9.12 -17.29
N PHE A 334 -9.98 8.39 -18.00
CA PHE A 334 -11.13 7.72 -17.38
C PHE A 334 -10.69 6.64 -16.40
N ILE A 335 -9.72 5.79 -16.75
CA ILE A 335 -9.17 4.78 -15.83
C ILE A 335 -8.64 5.44 -14.55
N LEU A 336 -7.87 6.52 -14.69
CA LEU A 336 -7.32 7.29 -13.59
C LEU A 336 -8.43 7.79 -12.64
N LEU A 337 -9.50 8.36 -13.19
CA LEU A 337 -10.64 8.83 -12.41
C LEU A 337 -11.41 7.69 -11.74
N LEU A 338 -11.66 6.61 -12.48
CA LEU A 338 -12.51 5.49 -12.08
C LEU A 338 -11.82 4.51 -11.13
N LYS A 339 -10.48 4.41 -11.11
CA LYS A 339 -9.75 3.56 -10.15
C LYS A 339 -10.09 3.92 -8.70
N VAL A 340 -10.28 5.21 -8.41
CA VAL A 340 -10.71 5.69 -7.09
C VAL A 340 -12.10 5.14 -6.70
N PHE A 341 -13.02 5.05 -7.67
CA PHE A 341 -14.34 4.47 -7.47
C PHE A 341 -14.25 2.96 -7.27
N SER A 342 -13.54 2.23 -8.12
CA SER A 342 -13.37 0.78 -8.02
C SER A 342 -12.77 0.38 -6.66
N MET A 343 -11.75 1.10 -6.21
CA MET A 343 -11.13 0.89 -4.91
C MET A 343 -12.08 1.20 -3.75
N SER A 344 -12.81 2.31 -3.84
CA SER A 344 -13.79 2.69 -2.80
C SER A 344 -14.94 1.68 -2.71
N PHE A 345 -15.45 1.17 -3.85
CA PHE A 345 -16.46 0.12 -3.88
C PHE A 345 -15.95 -1.16 -3.22
N THR A 346 -14.72 -1.57 -3.53
CA THR A 346 -14.10 -2.77 -2.95
C THR A 346 -13.99 -2.65 -1.42
N ASN A 347 -13.35 -1.59 -0.91
CA ASN A 347 -13.11 -1.41 0.52
C ASN A 347 -14.39 -1.12 1.32
N ALA A 348 -15.30 -0.30 0.79
CA ALA A 348 -16.56 0.01 1.49
C ALA A 348 -17.59 -1.13 1.38
N GLY A 349 -17.52 -1.93 0.31
CA GLY A 349 -18.41 -3.05 0.04
C GLY A 349 -18.13 -4.30 0.89
N GLY A 350 -16.97 -4.38 1.57
CA GLY A 350 -16.62 -5.48 2.46
C GLY A 350 -15.33 -6.21 2.12
N GLY A 351 -14.67 -5.85 1.01
CA GLY A 351 -13.32 -6.30 0.70
C GLY A 351 -12.30 -5.71 1.67
N VAL A 352 -11.16 -6.40 1.80
CA VAL A 352 -10.04 -5.95 2.62
C VAL A 352 -8.87 -5.66 1.70
N GLY A 353 -8.42 -4.41 1.69
CA GLY A 353 -7.25 -4.00 0.95
C GLY A 353 -6.75 -2.62 1.33
N GLY A 354 -5.67 -2.21 0.68
CA GLY A 354 -4.99 -0.94 0.87
C GLY A 354 -5.27 0.07 -0.22
N THR A 355 -4.97 1.32 0.10
CA THR A 355 -5.00 2.45 -0.83
C THR A 355 -3.67 2.61 -1.57
N PHE A 356 -2.64 1.89 -1.14
CA PHE A 356 -1.24 2.06 -1.55
C PHE A 356 -1.00 1.68 -3.02
N GLY A 357 -1.30 0.44 -3.42
CA GLY A 357 -1.24 0.03 -4.82
C GLY A 357 -2.08 0.90 -5.77
N PRO A 358 -3.36 1.22 -5.44
CA PRO A 358 -4.16 2.14 -6.24
C PRO A 358 -3.56 3.53 -6.40
N THR A 359 -2.91 4.11 -5.39
CA THR A 359 -2.20 5.40 -5.55
C THR A 359 -1.02 5.30 -6.51
N LEU A 360 -0.26 4.21 -6.44
CA LEU A 360 0.87 3.96 -7.34
C LEU A 360 0.37 3.81 -8.78
N PHE A 361 -0.69 3.02 -9.00
CA PHE A 361 -1.33 2.82 -10.30
C PHE A 361 -1.92 4.11 -10.91
N VAL A 362 -2.66 4.89 -10.13
CA VAL A 362 -3.21 6.17 -10.58
C VAL A 362 -2.07 7.14 -10.93
N GLY A 363 -0.96 7.11 -10.19
CA GLY A 363 0.22 7.94 -10.47
C GLY A 363 0.92 7.55 -11.77
N ALA A 364 1.10 6.25 -12.02
CA ALA A 364 1.63 5.73 -13.28
C ALA A 364 0.80 6.21 -14.48
N ILE A 365 -0.52 6.07 -14.39
CA ILE A 365 -1.44 6.52 -15.44
C ILE A 365 -1.41 8.04 -15.59
N ALA A 366 -1.30 8.80 -14.49
CA ALA A 366 -1.15 10.26 -14.56
C ALA A 366 0.08 10.65 -15.37
N GLY A 367 1.21 9.98 -15.12
CA GLY A 367 2.43 10.10 -15.89
C GLY A 367 2.24 9.81 -17.38
N PHE A 368 1.64 8.66 -17.68
CA PHE A 368 1.32 8.26 -19.06
C PHE A 368 0.45 9.29 -19.77
N VAL A 369 -0.66 9.71 -19.17
CA VAL A 369 -1.61 10.65 -19.76
C VAL A 369 -0.92 11.98 -20.07
N VAL A 370 -0.11 12.51 -19.14
CA VAL A 370 0.63 13.76 -19.36
C VAL A 370 1.62 13.60 -20.51
N ALA A 371 2.45 12.56 -20.49
CA ALA A 371 3.47 12.34 -21.51
C ALA A 371 2.89 12.10 -22.91
N ARG A 372 1.91 11.20 -23.01
CA ARG A 372 1.21 10.91 -24.28
C ARG A 372 0.53 12.15 -24.83
N THR A 373 -0.09 12.95 -23.97
CA THR A 373 -0.73 14.22 -24.38
C THR A 373 0.30 15.21 -24.92
N ILE A 374 1.43 15.39 -24.23
CA ILE A 374 2.55 16.23 -24.70
C ILE A 374 3.04 15.74 -26.07
N ASN A 375 3.32 14.44 -26.20
CA ASN A 375 3.82 13.85 -27.45
C ASN A 375 2.85 14.03 -28.62
N LEU A 376 1.54 13.99 -28.39
CA LEU A 376 0.53 14.25 -29.42
C LEU A 376 0.43 15.73 -29.78
N PHE A 377 0.49 16.64 -28.81
CA PHE A 377 0.49 18.08 -29.07
C PHE A 377 1.75 18.52 -29.84
N PHE A 378 2.89 17.91 -29.53
CA PHE A 378 4.20 18.24 -30.08
C PHE A 378 4.68 17.26 -31.16
N ALA A 379 3.79 16.45 -31.73
CA ALA A 379 4.12 15.37 -32.68
C ALA A 379 4.93 15.81 -33.91
N ASN A 380 4.78 17.08 -34.31
CA ASN A 380 5.50 17.67 -35.46
C ASN A 380 6.76 18.46 -35.04
N SER A 381 7.22 18.29 -33.80
CA SER A 381 8.36 19.02 -33.23
C SER A 381 9.37 18.05 -32.61
N PRO A 382 10.64 18.45 -32.40
CA PRO A 382 11.64 17.60 -31.74
C PRO A 382 11.39 17.41 -30.24
N PHE A 383 10.33 18.03 -29.68
CA PHE A 383 9.99 17.99 -28.27
C PHE A 383 9.14 16.75 -27.94
N SER A 384 9.75 15.57 -27.99
CA SER A 384 9.15 14.32 -27.51
C SER A 384 9.69 13.96 -26.13
N VAL A 385 8.78 13.60 -25.21
CA VAL A 385 9.14 13.14 -23.87
C VAL A 385 9.04 11.60 -23.77
N PRO A 386 9.95 10.96 -23.04
CA PRO A 386 9.92 9.50 -22.84
C PRO A 386 8.78 9.11 -21.89
N GLU A 387 7.79 8.38 -22.41
CA GLU A 387 6.56 8.07 -21.67
C GLU A 387 6.84 7.19 -20.45
N GLN A 388 7.71 6.19 -20.59
CA GLN A 388 8.11 5.27 -19.52
C GLN A 388 8.66 6.02 -18.31
N ASN A 389 9.52 7.03 -18.54
CA ASN A 389 10.07 7.85 -17.47
C ASN A 389 8.96 8.65 -16.75
N PHE A 390 7.98 9.18 -17.49
CA PHE A 390 6.87 9.92 -16.91
C PHE A 390 5.91 9.03 -16.13
N VAL A 391 5.64 7.81 -16.63
CA VAL A 391 4.90 6.78 -15.89
C VAL A 391 5.57 6.54 -14.53
N LEU A 392 6.87 6.25 -14.54
CA LEU A 392 7.65 6.04 -13.33
C LEU A 392 7.59 7.23 -12.37
N VAL A 393 7.87 8.42 -12.88
CA VAL A 393 7.93 9.65 -12.07
C VAL A 393 6.53 10.04 -11.55
N GLY A 394 5.49 9.76 -12.32
CA GLY A 394 4.08 9.97 -11.93
C GLY A 394 3.66 9.10 -10.77
N MET A 395 4.15 7.85 -10.69
CA MET A 395 3.93 6.96 -9.54
C MET A 395 4.40 7.63 -8.25
N ALA A 396 5.64 8.12 -8.23
CA ALA A 396 6.22 8.80 -7.07
C ALA A 396 5.48 10.11 -6.76
N GLY A 397 5.18 10.91 -7.79
CA GLY A 397 4.47 12.18 -7.65
C GLY A 397 3.11 12.04 -6.96
N LEU A 398 2.26 11.12 -7.41
CA LEU A 398 0.93 10.95 -6.81
C LEU A 398 1.02 10.32 -5.41
N MET A 399 1.91 9.35 -5.20
CA MET A 399 2.12 8.74 -3.89
C MET A 399 2.60 9.77 -2.85
N ALA A 400 3.54 10.63 -3.22
CA ALA A 400 4.03 11.71 -2.37
C ALA A 400 2.91 12.66 -1.94
N GLY A 401 2.00 13.01 -2.85
CA GLY A 401 0.85 13.86 -2.56
C GLY A 401 -0.19 13.19 -1.65
N VAL A 402 -0.65 11.99 -2.00
CA VAL A 402 -1.73 11.29 -1.26
C VAL A 402 -1.27 10.80 0.12
N MET A 403 -0.07 10.24 0.21
CA MET A 403 0.48 9.71 1.46
C MET A 403 1.12 10.79 2.33
N GLN A 404 1.43 11.96 1.73
CA GLN A 404 2.22 13.01 2.36
C GLN A 404 3.60 12.54 2.84
N ALA A 405 4.21 11.66 2.03
CA ALA A 405 5.46 10.99 2.35
C ALA A 405 6.38 10.99 1.11
N PRO A 406 6.96 12.15 0.74
CA PRO A 406 7.77 12.28 -0.46
C PRO A 406 9.02 11.40 -0.46
N MET A 407 9.73 11.27 0.67
CA MET A 407 10.96 10.46 0.71
C MET A 407 10.65 8.98 0.47
N THR A 408 9.61 8.48 1.11
CA THR A 408 9.10 7.13 0.92
C THR A 408 8.74 6.88 -0.54
N ALA A 409 8.01 7.81 -1.17
CA ALA A 409 7.61 7.66 -2.57
C ALA A 409 8.81 7.64 -3.53
N ILE A 410 9.77 8.56 -3.36
CA ILE A 410 10.96 8.66 -4.22
C ILE A 410 11.78 7.36 -4.18
N PHE A 411 12.14 6.91 -2.98
CA PHE A 411 13.02 5.75 -2.82
C PHE A 411 12.31 4.44 -3.11
N LEU A 412 11.02 4.33 -2.79
CA LEU A 412 10.25 3.15 -3.17
C LEU A 412 10.22 2.99 -4.68
N ILE A 413 9.87 4.03 -5.43
CA ILE A 413 9.79 3.94 -6.88
C ILE A 413 11.18 3.68 -7.48
N ALA A 414 12.24 4.32 -6.98
CA ALA A 414 13.61 4.05 -7.42
C ALA A 414 14.03 2.59 -7.17
N GLU A 415 13.72 2.01 -6.00
CA GLU A 415 14.09 0.63 -5.66
C GLU A 415 13.30 -0.42 -6.45
N ILE A 416 11.98 -0.28 -6.58
CA ILE A 416 11.15 -1.30 -7.23
C ILE A 416 11.31 -1.36 -8.75
N SER A 417 11.93 -0.33 -9.34
CA SER A 417 12.12 -0.19 -10.78
C SER A 417 13.58 -0.19 -11.24
N GLY A 418 14.54 -0.03 -10.32
CA GLY A 418 15.94 0.25 -10.65
C GLY A 418 16.17 1.66 -11.20
N GLY A 419 15.15 2.53 -11.22
CA GLY A 419 15.16 3.86 -11.84
C GLY A 419 15.93 4.95 -11.09
N TYR A 420 17.04 4.61 -10.43
CA TYR A 420 17.90 5.58 -9.74
C TYR A 420 18.47 6.67 -10.67
N GLU A 421 18.55 6.40 -11.97
CA GLU A 421 18.94 7.40 -12.98
C GLU A 421 17.96 8.58 -13.06
N LEU A 422 16.71 8.39 -12.65
CA LEU A 422 15.65 9.41 -12.67
C LEU A 422 15.44 10.07 -11.30
N LEU A 423 16.42 9.99 -10.39
CA LEU A 423 16.31 10.54 -9.04
C LEU A 423 15.96 12.04 -9.03
N ILE A 424 16.53 12.83 -9.94
CA ILE A 424 16.24 14.27 -10.06
C ILE A 424 14.76 14.51 -10.43
N PRO A 425 14.22 13.95 -11.52
CA PRO A 425 12.78 14.00 -11.82
C PRO A 425 11.87 13.50 -10.69
N LEU A 426 12.26 12.40 -10.03
CA LEU A 426 11.50 11.81 -8.92
C LEU A 426 11.39 12.80 -7.76
N ILE A 427 12.50 13.39 -7.34
CA ILE A 427 12.55 14.40 -6.27
C ILE A 427 11.72 15.62 -6.67
N LEU A 428 11.93 16.16 -7.87
CA LEU A 428 11.25 17.37 -8.35
C LEU A 428 9.73 17.20 -8.35
N THR A 429 9.24 16.16 -9.01
CA THR A 429 7.80 15.89 -9.16
C THR A 429 7.15 15.59 -7.81
N SER A 430 7.80 14.77 -6.98
CA SER A 430 7.30 14.40 -5.65
C SER A 430 7.23 15.60 -4.72
N THR A 431 8.23 16.49 -4.74
CA THR A 431 8.28 17.69 -3.89
C THR A 431 7.18 18.68 -4.29
N ILE A 432 6.99 18.92 -5.58
CA ILE A 432 5.93 19.81 -6.09
C ILE A 432 4.56 19.24 -5.72
N SER A 433 4.34 17.95 -5.99
CA SER A 433 3.06 17.28 -5.70
C SER A 433 2.73 17.31 -4.20
N PHE A 434 3.70 16.96 -3.36
CA PHE A 434 3.57 17.04 -1.90
C PHE A 434 3.26 18.46 -1.42
N GLY A 435 4.06 19.45 -1.85
CA GLY A 435 3.92 20.84 -1.43
C GLY A 435 2.56 21.41 -1.80
N ALA A 436 2.16 21.28 -3.06
CA ALA A 436 0.87 21.77 -3.56
C ALA A 436 -0.32 21.04 -2.92
N THR A 437 -0.22 19.72 -2.71
CA THR A 437 -1.28 18.96 -2.02
C THR A 437 -1.42 19.40 -0.57
N ARG A 438 -0.31 19.59 0.15
CA ARG A 438 -0.30 19.95 1.57
C ARG A 438 -0.89 21.33 1.85
N MET A 439 -0.83 22.26 0.90
CA MET A 439 -1.51 23.56 1.00
C MET A 439 -3.03 23.44 1.05
N VAL A 440 -3.60 22.41 0.42
CA VAL A 440 -5.05 22.19 0.28
C VAL A 440 -5.56 21.12 1.25
N GLU A 441 -4.74 20.11 1.53
CA GLU A 441 -5.03 18.97 2.38
C GLU A 441 -3.95 18.85 3.45
N PRO A 442 -4.17 19.32 4.69
CA PRO A 442 -3.15 19.27 5.73
C PRO A 442 -2.80 17.87 6.25
N TYR A 443 -3.66 16.89 6.00
CA TYR A 443 -3.51 15.51 6.48
C TYR A 443 -3.57 14.53 5.32
N SER A 444 -2.74 13.48 5.39
CA SER A 444 -2.77 12.37 4.44
C SER A 444 -4.04 11.55 4.53
N ILE A 445 -4.27 10.70 3.53
CA ILE A 445 -5.40 9.77 3.53
C ILE A 445 -5.45 8.87 4.78
N TYR A 446 -4.29 8.54 5.35
CA TYR A 446 -4.17 7.68 6.52
C TYR A 446 -4.48 8.40 7.84
N THR A 447 -4.11 9.69 7.94
CA THR A 447 -4.19 10.46 9.19
C THR A 447 -5.47 11.30 9.29
N LYS A 448 -6.07 11.71 8.17
CA LYS A 448 -7.22 12.63 8.14
C LYS A 448 -8.42 12.19 8.99
N ARG A 449 -8.77 10.90 8.98
CA ARG A 449 -9.87 10.37 9.82
C ARG A 449 -9.50 10.31 11.31
N ILE A 450 -8.24 10.03 11.63
CA ILE A 450 -7.74 9.96 13.01
C ILE A 450 -7.66 11.38 13.60
N ALA A 451 -7.14 12.34 12.81
CA ALA A 451 -7.07 13.75 13.18
C ALA A 451 -8.46 14.34 13.49
N LYS A 452 -9.46 14.05 12.64
CA LYS A 452 -10.86 14.49 12.87
C LYS A 452 -11.47 13.96 14.17
N ARG A 453 -10.93 12.87 14.74
CA ARG A 453 -11.37 12.29 16.01
C ARG A 453 -10.55 12.78 17.22
N GLY A 454 -9.51 13.59 17.00
CA GLY A 454 -8.57 13.98 18.06
C GLY A 454 -7.72 12.82 18.57
N GLU A 455 -7.53 11.78 17.76
CA GLU A 455 -6.80 10.55 18.15
C GLU A 455 -5.36 10.51 17.61
N LEU A 456 -4.97 11.50 16.80
CA LEU A 456 -3.69 11.51 16.09
C LEU A 456 -2.59 12.12 16.96
N LEU A 457 -1.46 11.43 17.10
CA LEU A 457 -0.24 12.02 17.65
C LEU A 457 0.34 13.01 16.63
N THR A 458 0.51 14.27 17.03
CA THR A 458 0.96 15.38 16.18
C THR A 458 2.45 15.70 16.38
N HIS A 459 3.03 16.46 15.42
CA HIS A 459 4.37 17.05 15.58
C HIS A 459 4.48 18.14 16.64
N ASP A 460 3.35 18.66 17.07
CA ASP A 460 3.27 19.56 18.20
C ASP A 460 3.34 18.75 19.51
N SER A 461 4.42 18.95 20.26
CA SER A 461 4.69 18.27 21.53
C SER A 461 3.59 18.50 22.56
N ASP A 462 2.94 19.67 22.55
CA ASP A 462 1.90 20.01 23.52
C ASP A 462 0.59 19.28 23.19
N GLN A 463 0.25 19.21 21.91
CA GLN A 463 -0.88 18.40 21.45
C GLN A 463 -0.62 16.89 21.61
N ALA A 464 0.61 16.42 21.43
CA ALA A 464 0.96 15.03 21.67
C ALA A 464 0.74 14.63 23.15
N VAL A 465 1.13 15.50 24.09
CA VAL A 465 0.87 15.30 25.53
C VAL A 465 -0.64 15.29 25.82
N LEU A 466 -1.40 16.25 25.29
CA LEU A 466 -2.87 16.29 25.45
C LEU A 466 -3.57 15.05 24.90
N THR A 467 -3.05 14.47 23.81
CA THR A 467 -3.63 13.27 23.19
C THR A 467 -3.33 12.00 23.98
N LEU A 468 -2.23 11.98 24.76
CA LEU A 468 -1.80 10.86 25.60
C LEU A 468 -2.41 10.90 27.01
N LEU A 469 -2.81 12.09 27.50
CA LEU A 469 -3.47 12.25 28.80
C LEU A 469 -4.84 11.57 28.82
N LYS A 470 -5.09 10.70 29.79
CA LYS A 470 -6.43 10.19 30.07
C LYS A 470 -7.14 11.16 30.99
N THR A 471 -8.43 11.38 30.80
CA THR A 471 -9.25 12.21 31.71
C THR A 471 -9.24 11.70 33.15
N SER A 472 -8.97 10.40 33.35
CA SER A 472 -8.76 9.78 34.67
C SER A 472 -7.46 10.20 35.37
N ASP A 473 -6.51 10.82 34.66
CA ASP A 473 -5.24 11.26 35.22
C ASP A 473 -5.32 12.74 35.66
N LEU A 474 -6.43 13.41 35.36
CA LEU A 474 -6.72 14.82 35.66
C LEU A 474 -7.74 15.01 36.80
N ILE A 475 -8.39 13.93 37.23
CA ILE A 475 -9.38 13.85 38.32
C ILE A 475 -8.88 12.80 39.29
#